data_AF-A0A524H083-F1
#
_entry.id   AF-A0A524H083-F1
#
_cell.length_a   1.000
_cell.length_b   1.000
_cell.length_c   1.000
_cell.angle_alpha   90.00
_cell.angle_beta   90.00
_cell.angle_gamma   90.00
#
_symmetry.space_group_name_H-M   'P 1'
#
loop_
_entity.id
_entity.type
_entity.pdbx_description
1 polymer ?
#
loop_
_entity_poly.entity_id
_entity_poly.type
_entity_poly.pdbx_seq_one_letter_code
_entity_poly.pdbx_strand_id
1 'polypeptide(L)'
;MTDDRWRSPLGTRYASPAMQRLWGEPHRIRLWRRVWLALAESERELGLDIPDAALTEMRAHLDDADLATAAEYERRFRHDVMAHVHHFGDQA
;
A
#
# COMPACT_ATOMS: atom_id res chain seq x y z
N MET A 1 -22.55 9.00 -16.49
CA MET A 1 -23.40 7.88 -16.06
C MET A 1 -23.46 7.91 -14.55
N THR A 2 -24.65 8.04 -13.98
CA THR A 2 -24.84 7.91 -12.53
C THR A 2 -24.65 6.44 -12.19
N ASP A 3 -23.58 6.12 -11.46
CA ASP A 3 -23.32 4.78 -10.92
C ASP A 3 -24.51 4.39 -10.03
N ASP A 4 -25.21 3.32 -10.38
CA ASP A 4 -26.43 2.83 -9.72
C ASP A 4 -26.12 1.93 -8.51
N ARG A 5 -24.84 1.63 -8.27
CA ARG A 5 -24.40 0.81 -7.14
C ARG A 5 -24.50 1.57 -5.82
N TRP A 6 -24.72 0.84 -4.74
CA TRP A 6 -24.75 1.39 -3.38
C TRP A 6 -23.45 2.13 -3.07
N ARG A 7 -23.59 3.31 -2.46
CA ARG A 7 -22.48 4.11 -1.94
C ARG A 7 -22.79 4.51 -0.52
N SER A 8 -21.81 4.39 0.37
CA SER A 8 -21.97 4.85 1.74
C SER A 8 -22.20 6.36 1.78
N PRO A 9 -23.24 6.86 2.49
CA PRO A 9 -23.46 8.29 2.66
C PRO A 9 -22.35 8.94 3.51
N LEU A 10 -21.63 8.16 4.32
CA LEU A 10 -20.43 8.63 5.01
C LEU A 10 -19.34 9.01 4.00
N GLY A 11 -19.12 8.19 2.97
CA GLY A 11 -18.09 8.43 1.95
C GLY A 11 -18.46 9.49 0.91
N THR A 12 -19.76 9.76 0.70
CA THR A 12 -20.21 10.65 -0.39
C THR A 12 -20.81 11.98 0.08
N ARG A 13 -21.28 12.09 1.33
CA ARG A 13 -22.04 13.26 1.80
C ARG A 13 -21.61 13.79 3.17
N TYR A 14 -21.37 12.92 4.14
CA TYR A 14 -21.29 13.34 5.54
C TYR A 14 -19.88 13.47 6.10
N ALA A 15 -18.95 12.56 5.77
CA ALA A 15 -17.61 12.62 6.35
C ALA A 15 -16.76 13.72 5.71
N SER A 16 -15.91 14.36 6.51
CA SER A 16 -14.99 15.37 6.01
C SER A 16 -13.98 14.77 5.02
N PRO A 17 -13.44 15.56 4.08
CA PRO A 17 -12.43 15.08 3.14
C PRO A 17 -11.18 14.50 3.84
N ALA A 18 -10.81 15.02 5.01
CA ALA A 18 -9.68 14.51 5.79
C ALA A 18 -9.95 13.09 6.30
N MET A 19 -11.14 12.83 6.85
CA MET A 19 -11.53 11.50 7.32
C MET A 19 -11.63 10.50 6.16
N GLN A 20 -12.16 10.92 5.01
CA GLN A 20 -12.22 10.05 3.83
C GLN A 20 -10.83 9.65 3.33
N ARG A 21 -9.85 10.57 3.35
CA ARG A 21 -8.47 10.25 2.98
C ARG A 21 -7.81 9.29 3.96
N LEU A 22 -8.06 9.43 5.26
CA LEU A 22 -7.51 8.56 6.30
C LEU A 22 -7.94 7.09 6.10
N TRP A 23 -9.19 6.86 5.72
CA TRP A 23 -9.73 5.53 5.45
C TRP A 23 -9.63 5.10 3.99
N GLY A 24 -9.00 5.93 3.15
CA GLY A 24 -8.82 5.63 1.73
C GLY A 24 -7.75 4.56 1.52
N GLU A 25 -7.98 3.70 0.52
CA GLU A 25 -7.02 2.66 0.14
C GLU A 25 -5.60 3.20 -0.13
N PRO A 26 -5.39 4.33 -0.84
CA PRO A 26 -4.05 4.88 -1.02
C PRO A 26 -3.34 5.21 0.30
N HIS A 27 -4.07 5.58 1.35
CA HIS A 27 -3.45 5.83 2.66
C HIS A 27 -3.07 4.52 3.35
N ARG A 28 -3.96 3.51 3.31
CA ARG A 28 -3.70 2.17 3.85
C ARG A 28 -2.45 1.54 3.24
N ILE A 29 -2.32 1.55 1.91
CA ILE A 29 -1.17 0.92 1.22
C ILE A 29 0.14 1.66 1.51
N ARG A 30 0.08 3.00 1.59
CA ARG A 30 1.19 3.85 2.05
C ARG A 30 1.67 3.49 3.45
N LEU A 31 0.75 3.16 4.36
CA LEU A 31 1.10 2.70 5.70
C LEU A 31 1.74 1.31 5.68
N TRP A 32 1.22 0.37 4.89
CA TRP A 32 1.82 -0.97 4.76
C TRP A 32 3.28 -0.90 4.32
N ARG A 33 3.59 -0.11 3.27
CA ARG A 33 4.97 0.07 2.80
C ARG A 33 5.89 0.63 3.87
N ARG A 34 5.41 1.60 4.67
CA ARG A 34 6.16 2.16 5.80
C ARG A 34 6.40 1.11 6.90
N VAL A 35 5.42 0.26 7.19
CA VAL A 35 5.58 -0.84 8.16
C VAL A 35 6.60 -1.86 7.65
N TRP A 36 6.57 -2.22 6.37
CA TRP A 36 7.57 -3.12 5.78
C TRP A 36 8.97 -2.52 5.77
N LEU A 37 9.11 -1.22 5.46
CA LEU A 37 10.38 -0.52 5.57
C LEU A 37 10.89 -0.54 7.01
N ALA A 38 10.05 -0.19 7.99
CA ALA A 38 10.44 -0.20 9.39
C ALA A 38 10.85 -1.59 9.88
N LEU A 39 10.18 -2.64 9.39
CA LEU A 39 10.56 -4.03 9.63
C LEU A 39 11.96 -4.32 9.07
N ALA A 40 12.20 -4.02 7.79
CA ALA A 40 13.49 -4.27 7.14
C ALA A 40 14.64 -3.46 7.78
N GLU A 41 14.39 -2.21 8.18
CA GLU A 41 15.33 -1.40 8.94
C GLU A 41 15.69 -2.06 10.28
N SER A 42 14.67 -2.50 11.03
CA SER A 42 14.85 -3.17 12.33
C SER A 42 15.57 -4.53 12.20
N GLU A 43 15.20 -5.31 11.19
CA GLU A 43 15.84 -6.59 10.86
C GLU A 43 17.33 -6.42 10.56
N ARG A 44 17.70 -5.38 9.81
CA ARG A 44 19.09 -5.04 9.53
C ARG A 44 19.84 -4.60 10.78
N GLU A 45 19.24 -3.79 11.64
CA GLU A 45 19.81 -3.40 12.93
C GLU A 45 20.08 -4.61 13.84
N LEU A 46 19.27 -5.66 13.73
CA LEU A 46 19.44 -6.93 14.44
C LEU A 46 20.45 -7.88 13.77
N GLY A 47 21.04 -7.49 12.65
CA GLY A 47 22.13 -8.22 11.98
C GLY A 47 21.71 -9.12 10.82
N LEU A 48 20.48 -9.00 10.30
CA LEU A 48 20.12 -9.63 9.04
C LEU A 48 20.78 -8.93 7.86
N ASP A 49 21.21 -9.71 6.87
CA ASP A 49 21.91 -9.22 5.68
C ASP A 49 20.92 -8.58 4.70
N ILE A 50 20.58 -7.31 4.95
CA ILE A 50 19.70 -6.50 4.11
C ILE A 50 20.53 -5.38 3.49
N PRO A 51 20.72 -5.38 2.15
CA PRO A 51 21.52 -4.37 1.47
C PRO A 51 21.00 -2.94 1.68
N ASP A 52 21.91 -1.97 1.81
CA ASP A 52 21.58 -0.54 1.83
C ASP A 52 20.75 -0.11 0.60
N ALA A 53 21.04 -0.71 -0.55
CA ALA A 53 20.31 -0.45 -1.80
C ALA A 53 18.82 -0.79 -1.67
N ALA A 54 18.50 -1.97 -1.12
CA ALA A 54 17.11 -2.41 -0.93
C ALA A 54 16.33 -1.44 -0.04
N LEU A 55 16.89 -1.00 1.08
CA LEU A 55 16.22 0.01 1.93
C LEU A 55 16.08 1.37 1.24
N THR A 56 16.99 1.71 0.33
CA THR A 56 16.93 2.95 -0.45
C THR A 56 15.80 2.89 -1.47
N GLU A 57 15.68 1.78 -2.19
CA GLU A 57 14.58 1.50 -3.13
C GLU A 57 13.23 1.49 -2.42
N MET A 58 13.11 0.79 -1.29
CA MET A 58 11.89 0.79 -0.48
C MET A 58 11.46 2.21 -0.06
N ARG A 59 12.41 3.07 0.34
CA ARG A 59 12.12 4.47 0.71
C ARG A 59 11.66 5.32 -0.46
N ALA A 60 12.21 5.09 -1.66
CA ALA A 60 11.83 5.83 -2.86
C ALA A 60 10.38 5.56 -3.28
N HIS A 61 9.87 4.35 -3.00
CA HIS A 61 8.58 3.88 -3.48
C HIS A 61 7.50 3.77 -2.39
N LEU A 62 7.55 4.60 -1.34
CA LEU A 62 6.54 4.52 -0.27
C LEU A 62 5.16 5.06 -0.65
N ASP A 63 5.09 5.98 -1.60
CA ASP A 63 3.91 6.82 -1.86
C ASP A 63 3.35 6.74 -3.30
N ASP A 64 3.89 5.86 -4.13
CA ASP A 64 3.63 5.74 -5.58
C ASP A 64 3.13 4.35 -6.00
N ALA A 65 2.43 3.65 -5.09
CA ALA A 65 1.86 2.34 -5.38
C ALA A 65 0.84 2.42 -6.53
N ASP A 66 1.08 1.68 -7.61
CA ASP A 66 0.09 1.42 -8.65
C ASP A 66 -0.95 0.38 -8.18
N LEU A 67 -2.13 0.88 -7.78
CA LEU A 67 -3.23 0.06 -7.30
C LEU A 67 -3.85 -0.81 -8.41
N ALA A 68 -3.70 -0.44 -9.69
CA ALA A 68 -4.22 -1.25 -10.79
C ALA A 68 -3.41 -2.54 -10.94
N THR A 69 -2.07 -2.42 -10.95
CA THR A 69 -1.17 -3.58 -10.98
C THR A 69 -1.34 -4.46 -9.74
N ALA A 70 -1.46 -3.87 -8.55
CA ALA A 70 -1.75 -4.63 -7.33
C ALA A 70 -3.08 -5.42 -7.43
N ALA A 71 -4.12 -4.86 -8.04
CA ALA A 71 -5.39 -5.56 -8.26
C ALA A 71 -5.27 -6.74 -9.24
N GLU A 72 -4.34 -6.69 -10.19
CA GLU A 72 -4.04 -7.84 -11.07
C GLU A 72 -3.41 -8.99 -10.28
N TYR A 73 -2.46 -8.67 -9.40
CA TYR A 73 -1.89 -9.64 -8.48
C TYR A 73 -2.92 -10.22 -7.52
N GLU A 74 -3.80 -9.39 -6.96
CA GLU A 74 -4.85 -9.85 -6.03
C GLU A 74 -5.81 -10.82 -6.73
N ARG A 75 -6.19 -10.54 -7.99
CA ARG A 75 -7.00 -11.45 -8.80
C ARG A 75 -6.33 -12.82 -8.99
N ARG A 76 -5.01 -12.85 -9.13
CA ARG A 76 -4.23 -14.08 -9.31
C ARG A 76 -4.05 -14.83 -8.00
N PHE A 77 -3.64 -14.15 -6.93
CA PHE A 77 -3.28 -14.75 -5.65
C PHE A 77 -4.47 -14.97 -4.72
N ARG A 78 -5.58 -14.25 -4.94
CA ARG A 78 -6.74 -14.18 -4.04
C ARG A 78 -6.36 -13.73 -2.63
N HIS A 79 -5.31 -12.91 -2.53
CA HIS A 79 -4.78 -12.39 -1.27
C HIS A 79 -4.17 -11.00 -1.49
N ASP A 80 -4.74 -10.00 -0.83
CA ASP A 80 -4.40 -8.58 -0.96
C ASP A 80 -3.01 -8.23 -0.43
N VAL A 81 -2.66 -8.70 0.77
CA VAL A 81 -1.33 -8.47 1.35
C VAL A 81 -0.24 -9.00 0.42
N MET A 82 -0.36 -10.25 -0.04
CA MET A 82 0.62 -10.83 -0.95
C MET A 82 0.67 -10.11 -2.30
N ALA A 83 -0.47 -9.65 -2.81
CA ALA A 83 -0.50 -8.85 -4.01
C ALA A 83 0.30 -7.55 -3.87
N HIS A 84 0.14 -6.85 -2.75
CA HIS A 84 0.89 -5.63 -2.47
C HIS A 84 2.37 -5.88 -2.15
N VAL A 85 2.74 -7.04 -1.59
CA VAL A 85 4.14 -7.45 -1.41
C VAL A 85 4.81 -7.66 -2.77
N HIS A 86 4.19 -8.43 -3.67
CA HIS A 86 4.73 -8.65 -5.01
C HIS A 86 4.81 -7.36 -5.82
N HIS A 87 3.74 -6.56 -5.80
CA HIS A 87 3.72 -5.27 -6.47
C HIS A 87 4.81 -4.32 -5.92
N PHE A 88 5.07 -4.33 -4.61
CA PHE A 88 6.11 -3.49 -4.04
C PHE A 88 7.52 -3.96 -4.46
N GLY A 89 7.77 -5.27 -4.48
CA GLY A 89 9.05 -5.83 -4.96
C GLY A 89 9.29 -5.71 -6.46
N ASP A 90 8.26 -5.42 -7.26
CA ASP A 90 8.44 -5.06 -8.68
C ASP A 90 8.85 -3.58 -8.86
N GLN A 91 8.52 -2.72 -7.89
CA GLN A 91 8.84 -1.29 -7.93
C GLN A 91 10.14 -0.94 -7.21
N ALA A 92 10.40 -1.59 -6.08
CA ALA A 92 11.55 -1.39 -5.20
C ALA A 92 12.47 -2.61 -5.28
#